data_AF-A0A3D5ND55-F1
#
_entry.id   AF-A0A3D5ND55-F1
#
_cell.length_a   1.000
_cell.length_b   1.000
_cell.length_c   1.000
_cell.angle_alpha   90.00
_cell.angle_beta   90.00
_cell.angle_gamma   90.00
#
_symmetry.space_group_name_H-M   'P 1'
#
loop_
_entity.id
_entity.type
_entity.pdbx_description
1 polymer ?
#
loop_
_entity_poly.entity_id
_entity_poly.type
_entity_poly.pdbx_seq_one_letter_code
_entity_poly.pdbx_strand_id
1 'polypeptide(L)'
;HALMEQGVNRYSHPEKPNLAVELERERERAKYEDETYNDLWRTLPQTDADDQDIDEIQRKMRIEERRAQFGLPEENLLYFLEKNAPAMQLWEREILRIVRNIGQYFYPQKQTKVMNEGCACYVHYSIMNSLYDKGLVSEGAMMEFIDS
;
A
#
# COMPACT_ATOMS: atom_id res chain seq x y z
N HIS A 1 -6.35 10.26 3.49
CA HIS A 1 -5.64 10.33 2.19
C HIS A 1 -4.22 9.78 2.26
N ALA A 2 -3.36 10.23 3.18
CA ALA A 2 -1.94 9.82 3.23
C ALA A 2 -1.70 8.29 3.33
N LEU A 3 -2.56 7.56 4.07
CA LEU A 3 -2.38 6.12 4.29
C LEU A 3 -2.93 5.24 3.16
N MET A 4 -3.79 5.77 2.28
CA MET A 4 -4.48 4.97 1.26
C MET A 4 -3.52 4.29 0.28
N GLU A 5 -2.41 4.96 -0.06
CA GLU A 5 -1.40 4.42 -0.99
C GLU A 5 -0.59 3.26 -0.40
N GLN A 6 -0.58 3.15 0.93
CA GLN A 6 0.06 2.06 1.67
C GLN A 6 -0.86 0.84 1.83
N GLY A 7 -2.10 0.95 1.34
CA GLY A 7 -3.14 -0.08 1.36
C GLY A 7 -3.27 -0.87 0.07
N VAL A 8 -2.33 -0.71 -0.87
CA VAL A 8 -2.45 -1.24 -2.24
C VAL A 8 -1.32 -2.20 -2.56
N ASN A 9 -1.66 -3.39 -3.04
CA ASN A 9 -0.72 -4.27 -3.72
C ASN A 9 -0.54 -3.80 -5.16
N ARG A 10 0.67 -3.39 -5.54
CA ARG A 10 0.98 -2.91 -6.89
C ARG A 10 1.42 -4.05 -7.79
N TYR A 11 2.09 -5.04 -7.22
CA TYR A 11 2.67 -6.16 -7.97
C TYR A 11 1.90 -7.47 -7.81
N SER A 12 1.11 -7.60 -6.74
CA SER A 12 0.26 -8.77 -6.48
C SER A 12 -1.19 -8.44 -6.81
N HIS A 13 -1.76 -9.10 -7.81
CA HIS A 13 -3.18 -8.96 -8.15
C HIS A 13 -3.98 -10.01 -7.39
N PRO A 14 -4.77 -9.63 -6.37
CA PRO A 14 -5.63 -10.60 -5.69
C PRO A 14 -6.72 -11.07 -6.65
N GLU A 15 -7.01 -12.36 -6.62
CA GLU A 15 -8.17 -12.93 -7.31
C GLU A 15 -9.46 -12.38 -6.69
N LYS A 16 -10.46 -12.10 -7.52
CA LYS A 16 -11.77 -11.64 -7.04
C LYS A 16 -12.40 -12.79 -6.24
N PRO A 17 -12.66 -12.61 -4.94
CA PRO A 17 -13.21 -13.69 -4.12
C PRO A 17 -14.63 -14.04 -4.57
N ASN A 18 -14.97 -15.33 -4.47
CA ASN A 18 -16.34 -15.82 -4.62
C ASN A 18 -17.17 -15.41 -3.39
N LEU A 19 -18.48 -15.15 -3.56
CA LEU A 19 -19.41 -14.79 -2.48
C LEU A 19 -19.35 -15.77 -1.30
N ALA A 20 -19.25 -17.07 -1.60
CA ALA A 20 -19.13 -18.11 -0.56
C ALA A 20 -17.86 -17.95 0.29
N VAL A 21 -16.74 -17.60 -0.36
CA VAL A 21 -15.44 -17.36 0.31
C VAL A 21 -15.50 -16.09 1.16
N GLU A 22 -16.24 -15.08 0.73
CA GLU A 22 -16.39 -13.83 1.46
C GLU A 22 -17.23 -14.00 2.74
N LEU A 23 -18.32 -14.77 2.67
CA LEU A 23 -19.15 -15.15 3.81
C LEU A 23 -18.39 -16.02 4.82
N GLU A 24 -17.52 -16.90 4.35
CA GLU A 24 -16.69 -17.73 5.22
C GLU A 24 -15.65 -16.89 5.96
N ARG A 25 -14.98 -15.96 5.26
CA ARG A 25 -14.10 -14.98 5.92
C ARG A 25 -14.84 -14.11 6.94
N GLU A 26 -16.10 -13.75 6.70
CA GLU A 26 -16.91 -13.02 7.69
C GLU A 26 -17.14 -13.82 8.96
N ARG A 27 -17.41 -15.12 8.83
CA ARG A 27 -17.60 -16.02 9.98
C ARG A 27 -16.30 -16.25 10.74
N GLU A 28 -15.19 -16.45 10.02
CA GLU A 28 -13.87 -16.57 10.63
C GLU A 28 -13.47 -15.29 11.35
N ARG A 29 -13.82 -14.11 10.82
CA ARG A 29 -13.62 -12.83 11.51
C ARG A 29 -14.39 -12.77 12.83
N ALA A 30 -15.68 -13.07 12.82
CA ALA A 30 -16.49 -13.06 14.04
C ALA A 30 -15.92 -14.02 15.10
N LYS A 31 -15.45 -15.21 14.69
CA LYS A 31 -14.78 -16.15 15.60
C LYS A 31 -13.46 -15.61 16.15
N TYR A 32 -12.65 -15.04 15.28
CA TYR A 32 -11.37 -14.43 15.69
C TYR A 32 -11.60 -13.23 16.61
N GLU A 33 -12.65 -12.44 16.39
CA GLU A 33 -13.07 -11.34 17.26
C GLU A 33 -13.43 -11.84 18.67
N ASP A 34 -14.12 -12.98 18.75
CA ASP A 34 -14.45 -13.64 20.01
C ASP A 34 -13.20 -14.24 20.71
N GLU A 35 -12.24 -14.76 19.94
CA GLU A 35 -11.03 -15.42 20.45
C GLU A 35 -9.89 -14.44 20.81
N THR A 36 -9.79 -13.29 20.12
CA THR A 36 -8.69 -12.33 20.27
C THR A 36 -8.91 -11.38 21.45
N TYR A 37 -9.29 -11.96 22.59
CA TYR A 37 -9.27 -11.31 23.89
C TYR A 37 -8.09 -11.88 24.70
N ASN A 38 -6.91 -11.29 24.49
CA ASN A 38 -5.94 -10.99 25.55
C ASN A 38 -4.84 -12.00 25.98
N ASP A 39 -4.61 -13.16 25.32
CA ASP A 39 -3.62 -14.14 25.89
C ASP A 39 -2.25 -14.23 25.16
N LEU A 40 -2.17 -13.85 23.88
CA LEU A 40 -0.93 -14.00 23.09
C LEU A 40 0.12 -12.91 23.33
N TRP A 41 -0.26 -11.77 23.91
CA TRP A 41 0.64 -10.60 24.05
C TRP A 41 1.43 -10.59 25.35
N ARG A 42 1.16 -11.53 26.26
CA ARG A 42 1.92 -11.69 27.49
C ARG A 42 3.27 -12.38 27.28
N THR A 43 3.49 -13.00 26.11
CA THR A 43 4.64 -13.88 25.84
C THR A 43 5.68 -13.28 24.91
N LEU A 44 5.50 -12.05 24.41
CA LEU A 44 6.55 -11.42 23.61
C LEU A 44 7.74 -11.03 24.50
N PRO A 45 8.95 -11.51 24.17
CA PRO A 45 10.15 -11.07 24.85
C PRO A 45 10.29 -9.55 24.68
N GLN A 46 10.37 -8.80 25.78
CA GLN A 46 10.70 -7.38 25.76
C GLN A 46 12.11 -7.23 25.16
N THR A 47 12.18 -6.81 23.91
CA THR A 47 13.43 -6.78 23.14
C THR A 47 14.09 -5.43 23.28
N ASP A 48 14.67 -5.12 24.44
CA ASP A 48 15.53 -3.93 24.57
C ASP A 48 16.80 -4.16 25.41
N ALA A 49 16.86 -5.23 26.23
CA ALA A 49 18.01 -5.50 27.11
C ALA A 49 19.01 -6.55 26.58
N ASP A 50 18.58 -7.50 25.75
CA ASP A 50 19.41 -8.67 25.37
C ASP A 50 20.16 -8.54 24.03
N ASP A 51 19.85 -7.53 23.21
CA ASP A 51 20.38 -7.42 21.83
C ASP A 51 21.76 -6.72 21.74
N GLN A 52 22.36 -6.33 22.87
CA GLN A 52 23.66 -5.60 22.90
C GLN A 52 24.89 -6.54 22.89
N ASP A 53 24.74 -7.80 23.31
CA ASP A 53 25.85 -8.76 23.50
C ASP A 53 25.88 -9.91 22.48
N ILE A 54 25.11 -9.82 21.39
CA ILE A 54 24.94 -10.92 20.42
C ILE A 54 25.78 -10.70 19.15
N ASP A 55 26.42 -11.77 18.67
CA ASP A 55 27.25 -11.78 17.46
C ASP A 55 26.44 -11.37 16.20
N GLU A 56 27.07 -10.65 15.25
CA GLU A 56 26.36 -10.02 14.11
C GLU A 56 25.61 -11.04 13.23
N ILE A 57 26.16 -12.25 13.12
CA ILE A 57 25.55 -13.37 12.37
C ILE A 57 24.26 -13.83 13.04
N GLN A 58 24.27 -13.99 14.37
CA GLN A 58 23.08 -14.41 15.13
C GLN A 58 21.99 -13.34 15.09
N ARG A 59 22.37 -12.06 15.08
CA ARG A 59 21.44 -10.94 14.90
C ARG A 59 20.73 -10.99 13.55
N LYS A 60 21.48 -11.25 12.47
CA LYS A 60 20.92 -11.39 11.11
C LYS A 60 19.97 -12.59 11.01
N MET A 61 20.35 -13.74 11.55
CA MET A 61 19.48 -14.93 11.58
C MET A 61 18.16 -14.65 12.32
N ARG A 62 18.22 -14.01 13.50
CA ARG A 62 17.03 -13.65 14.29
C ARG A 62 16.11 -12.64 13.58
N ILE A 63 16.68 -11.72 12.80
CA ILE A 63 15.90 -10.79 11.97
C ILE A 63 15.20 -11.52 10.83
N GLU A 64 15.89 -12.45 10.18
CA GLU A 64 15.33 -13.24 9.08
C GLU A 64 14.23 -14.19 9.56
N GLU A 65 14.42 -14.82 10.71
CA GLU A 65 13.40 -15.64 11.38
C GLU A 65 12.15 -14.80 11.71
N ARG A 66 12.33 -13.59 12.25
CA ARG A 66 11.21 -12.66 12.49
C ARG A 66 10.52 -12.24 11.19
N ARG A 67 11.28 -11.99 10.12
CA ARG A 67 10.70 -11.67 8.80
C ARG A 67 9.87 -12.81 8.24
N ALA A 68 10.38 -14.04 8.33
CA ALA A 68 9.68 -15.23 7.91
C ALA A 68 8.42 -15.48 8.74
N GLN A 69 8.47 -15.26 10.06
CA GLN A 69 7.31 -15.37 10.95
C GLN A 69 6.16 -14.44 10.52
N PHE A 70 6.48 -13.24 10.04
CA PHE A 70 5.50 -12.27 9.58
C PHE A 70 5.21 -12.31 8.06
N GLY A 71 5.78 -13.27 7.33
CA GLY A 71 5.56 -13.43 5.89
C GLY A 71 6.08 -12.26 5.03
N LEU A 72 7.12 -11.55 5.49
CA LEU A 72 7.72 -10.45 4.74
C LEU A 72 8.46 -10.98 3.48
N PRO A 73 8.47 -10.23 2.36
CA PRO A 73 8.02 -8.86 2.21
C PRO A 73 6.50 -8.73 1.96
N GLU A 74 5.85 -7.86 2.73
CA GLU A 74 4.46 -7.46 2.54
C GLU A 74 4.43 -6.01 2.05
N GLU A 75 3.90 -5.77 0.85
CA GLU A 75 3.80 -4.43 0.26
C GLU A 75 2.69 -3.60 0.94
N ASN A 76 1.59 -4.25 1.32
CA ASN A 76 0.45 -3.60 1.91
C ASN A 76 0.65 -3.40 3.41
N LEU A 77 1.24 -2.26 3.77
CA LEU A 77 1.48 -1.91 5.18
C LEU A 77 0.19 -1.86 6.00
N LEU A 78 -0.94 -1.46 5.39
CA LEU A 78 -2.21 -1.46 6.11
C LEU A 78 -2.71 -2.88 6.40
N TYR A 79 -2.52 -3.81 5.46
CA TYR A 79 -2.81 -5.24 5.65
C TYR A 79 -1.89 -5.84 6.72
N PHE A 80 -0.61 -5.54 6.66
CA PHE A 80 0.37 -5.97 7.65
C PHE A 80 -0.05 -5.54 9.06
N LEU A 81 -0.40 -4.27 9.24
CA LEU A 81 -0.85 -3.73 10.53
C LEU A 81 -2.18 -4.33 10.96
N GLU A 82 -3.15 -4.47 10.04
CA GLU A 82 -4.45 -5.11 10.32
C GLU A 82 -4.26 -6.49 10.96
N LYS A 83 -3.34 -7.30 10.42
CA LYS A 83 -3.12 -8.70 10.86
C LYS A 83 -2.15 -8.85 12.02
N ASN A 84 -1.13 -8.03 12.10
CA ASN A 84 0.00 -8.26 13.00
C ASN A 84 0.08 -7.25 14.15
N ALA A 85 -0.68 -6.14 14.12
CA ALA A 85 -0.55 -5.12 15.16
C ALA A 85 -1.17 -5.60 16.49
N PRO A 86 -0.40 -5.75 17.57
CA PRO A 86 -0.90 -6.16 18.89
C PRO A 86 -1.99 -5.31 19.49
N ALA A 87 -1.66 -4.03 19.57
CA ALA A 87 -2.25 -3.11 20.53
C ALA A 87 -3.52 -2.48 19.99
N MET A 88 -3.90 -2.87 18.76
CA MET A 88 -5.08 -2.34 18.10
C MET A 88 -6.33 -3.03 18.58
N GLN A 89 -7.26 -2.19 19.05
CA GLN A 89 -8.64 -2.58 19.31
C GLN A 89 -9.32 -2.97 18.00
N LEU A 90 -10.40 -3.75 18.10
CA LEU A 90 -11.09 -4.28 16.92
C LEU A 90 -11.53 -3.18 15.95
N TRP A 91 -12.13 -2.10 16.45
CA TRP A 91 -12.58 -0.99 15.61
C TRP A 91 -11.42 -0.26 14.90
N GLU A 92 -10.21 -0.26 15.48
CA GLU A 92 -9.02 0.34 14.85
C GLU A 92 -8.57 -0.49 13.63
N ARG A 93 -8.62 -1.83 13.77
CA ARG A 93 -8.36 -2.75 12.64
C ARG A 93 -9.40 -2.59 11.54
N GLU A 94 -10.66 -2.39 11.91
CA GLU A 94 -11.74 -2.12 10.98
C GLU A 94 -11.50 -0.86 10.16
N ILE A 95 -11.03 0.22 10.80
CA ILE A 95 -10.65 1.44 10.08
C ILE A 95 -9.53 1.16 9.07
N LEU A 96 -8.48 0.45 9.48
CA LEU A 96 -7.38 0.08 8.56
C LEU A 96 -7.90 -0.71 7.37
N ARG A 97 -8.77 -1.70 7.61
CA ARG A 97 -9.37 -2.52 6.56
C ARG A 97 -10.23 -1.68 5.60
N ILE A 98 -11.08 -0.80 6.12
CA ILE A 98 -11.93 0.08 5.29
C ILE A 98 -11.04 0.97 4.42
N VAL A 99 -10.03 1.62 5.01
CA VAL A 99 -9.09 2.48 4.27
C VAL A 99 -8.33 1.69 3.21
N ARG A 100 -7.88 0.47 3.54
CA ARG A 100 -7.21 -0.45 2.61
C ARG A 100 -8.11 -0.82 1.44
N ASN A 101 -9.34 -1.25 1.70
CA ASN A 101 -10.30 -1.63 0.67
C ASN A 101 -10.67 -0.45 -0.25
N ILE A 102 -10.88 0.74 0.32
CA ILE A 102 -11.13 1.96 -0.45
C ILE A 102 -9.91 2.31 -1.31
N GLY A 103 -8.71 2.30 -0.73
CA GLY A 103 -7.46 2.57 -1.44
C GLY A 103 -7.26 1.63 -2.63
N GLN A 104 -7.50 0.33 -2.43
CA GLN A 104 -7.39 -0.67 -3.48
C GLN A 104 -8.48 -0.54 -4.54
N TYR A 105 -9.71 -0.23 -4.15
CA TYR A 105 -10.82 0.00 -5.09
C TYR A 105 -10.55 1.19 -6.02
N PHE A 106 -10.05 2.30 -5.48
CA PHE A 106 -9.79 3.52 -6.26
C PHE A 106 -8.41 3.56 -6.94
N TYR A 107 -7.52 2.61 -6.65
CA TYR A 107 -6.19 2.59 -7.23
C TYR A 107 -6.17 2.57 -8.77
N PRO A 108 -6.96 1.73 -9.47
CA PRO A 108 -7.03 1.76 -10.93
C PRO A 108 -7.49 3.11 -11.49
N GLN A 109 -8.44 3.78 -10.81
CA GLN A 109 -8.93 5.10 -11.24
C GLN A 109 -7.83 6.16 -11.12
N LYS A 110 -7.00 6.10 -10.08
CA LYS A 110 -5.86 7.01 -9.94
C LYS A 110 -4.84 6.78 -11.07
N GLN A 111 -4.57 5.52 -11.43
CA GLN A 111 -3.64 5.19 -12.51
C GLN A 111 -4.13 5.71 -13.87
N THR A 112 -5.41 5.52 -14.20
CA THR A 112 -5.97 6.01 -15.46
C THR A 112 -5.99 7.52 -15.53
N LYS A 113 -6.24 8.21 -14.41
CA LYS A 113 -6.13 9.67 -14.33
C LYS A 113 -4.71 10.16 -14.65
N VAL A 114 -3.69 9.58 -14.00
CA VAL A 114 -2.28 9.94 -14.24
C VAL A 114 -1.89 9.66 -15.70
N MET A 115 -2.31 8.51 -16.25
CA MET A 115 -2.04 8.17 -17.65
C MET A 115 -2.72 9.14 -18.61
N ASN A 116 -3.96 9.55 -18.33
CA ASN A 116 -4.70 10.50 -19.16
C ASN A 116 -4.06 11.89 -19.13
N GLU A 117 -3.74 12.39 -17.93
CA GLU A 117 -3.03 13.66 -17.76
C GLU A 117 -1.67 13.63 -18.46
N GLY A 118 -0.90 12.55 -18.30
CA GLY A 118 0.38 12.37 -19.01
C GLY A 118 0.24 12.32 -20.53
N CYS A 119 -0.78 11.62 -21.05
CA CYS A 119 -1.08 11.56 -22.47
C CYS A 119 -1.45 12.94 -23.02
N ALA A 120 -2.31 13.68 -22.31
CA ALA A 120 -2.66 15.04 -22.67
C ALA A 120 -1.41 15.94 -22.74
N CYS A 121 -0.59 15.95 -21.69
CA CYS A 121 0.66 16.72 -21.68
C CYS A 121 1.58 16.36 -22.85
N TYR A 122 1.76 15.06 -23.12
CA TYR A 122 2.61 14.59 -24.23
C TYR A 122 2.07 15.02 -25.60
N VAL A 123 0.76 14.86 -25.83
CA VAL A 123 0.12 15.24 -27.10
C VAL A 123 0.17 16.75 -27.30
N HIS A 124 -0.17 17.54 -26.28
CA HIS A 124 -0.07 19.00 -26.34
C HIS A 124 1.36 19.45 -26.65
N TYR A 125 2.35 18.91 -25.94
CA TYR A 125 3.75 19.20 -26.19
C TYR A 125 4.18 18.84 -27.62
N SER A 126 3.80 17.66 -28.09
CA SER A 126 4.15 17.16 -29.43
C SER A 126 3.52 18.00 -30.54
N ILE A 127 2.26 18.43 -30.37
CA ILE A 127 1.58 19.31 -31.31
C ILE A 127 2.25 20.69 -31.33
N MET A 128 2.50 21.29 -30.16
CA MET A 128 3.09 22.63 -30.07
C MET A 128 4.48 22.70 -30.71
N ASN A 129 5.34 21.71 -30.44
CA ASN A 129 6.64 21.62 -31.11
C ASN A 129 6.49 21.43 -32.62
N SER A 130 5.60 20.55 -33.09
CA SER A 130 5.40 20.35 -34.53
C SER A 130 4.88 21.60 -35.25
N LEU A 131 4.05 22.41 -34.59
CA LEU A 131 3.57 23.67 -35.13
C LEU A 131 4.68 24.73 -35.15
N TYR A 132 5.50 24.80 -34.11
CA TYR A 132 6.67 25.68 -34.04
C TYR A 132 7.68 25.36 -35.15
N ASP A 133 8.01 24.07 -35.34
CA ASP A 133 8.93 23.60 -36.39
C ASP A 133 8.44 23.95 -37.80
N LYS A 134 7.12 24.01 -38.00
CA LYS A 134 6.49 24.40 -39.27
C LYS A 134 6.35 25.92 -39.43
N GLY A 135 6.78 26.71 -38.45
CA GLY A 135 6.62 28.16 -38.42
C GLY A 135 5.17 28.63 -38.29
N LEU A 136 4.26 27.77 -37.82
CA LEU A 136 2.84 28.07 -37.63
C LEU A 136 2.56 28.71 -36.26
N VAL A 137 3.52 28.68 -35.35
CA VAL A 137 3.47 29.28 -34.00
C VAL A 137 4.71 30.14 -33.81
N SER A 138 4.54 31.31 -33.21
CA SER A 138 5.65 32.24 -32.94
C SER A 138 6.46 31.82 -31.72
N GLU A 139 7.71 32.29 -31.64
CA GLU A 139 8.59 32.05 -30.47
C GLU A 139 7.96 32.54 -29.17
N GLY A 140 7.30 33.71 -29.17
CA GLY A 140 6.59 34.22 -28.00
C GLY A 140 5.46 33.30 -27.52
N ALA A 141 4.64 32.79 -28.44
CA ALA A 141 3.56 31.86 -28.09
C ALA A 141 4.09 30.49 -27.61
N MET A 142 5.26 30.06 -28.10
CA MET A 142 5.93 28.86 -27.62
C MET A 142 6.49 29.03 -26.20
N MET A 143 7.06 30.20 -25.89
CA MET A 143 7.55 30.52 -24.54
C MET A 143 6.41 30.58 -23.53
N GLU A 144 5.29 31.22 -23.87
CA GLU A 144 4.08 31.23 -23.01
C GLU A 144 3.55 29.83 -22.74
N PHE A 145 3.59 28.93 -23.73
CA PHE A 145 3.18 27.53 -23.57
C PHE A 145 4.10 26.74 -22.62
N ILE A 146 5.41 27.00 -22.64
CA ILE A 146 6.38 26.32 -21.75
C ILE A 146 6.28 26.85 -20.32
N ASP A 147 5.94 28.13 -20.15
CA ASP A 147 5.79 28.77 -18.84
C ASP A 147 4.43 28.47 -18.16
N SER A 148 3.47 27.88 -18.89
CA SER A 148 2.13 27.50 -18.41
C SER A 148 2.12 26.17 -17.66
#